data_AF-A0A435WRC7-F1
#
_entry.id   AF-A0A435WRC7-F1
#
_cell.length_a   1.000
_cell.length_b   1.000
_cell.length_c   1.000
_cell.angle_alpha   90.00
_cell.angle_beta   90.00
_cell.angle_gamma   90.00
#
_symmetry.space_group_name_H-M   'P 1'
#
loop_
_entity.id
_entity.type
_entity.pdbx_description
1 polymer ?
#
loop_
_entity_poly.entity_id
_entity_poly.type
_entity_poly.pdbx_seq_one_letter_code
_entity_poly.pdbx_strand_id
1 'polypeptide(L)'
;DLLNERLTLGHGVWLDEAGLDQIAEAGVHICHNCSSNMRLRSGAAPVLAMRRRNIGVAMGIDEAGINDDRDMLQEMRLVLHSNRTPGMGAAGVLTCCEVFQMATEGGGDTTPFKGKIGRIEAGRSADLA
;
A
#
# COMPACT_ATOMS: atom_id res chain seq x y z
N ASP A 1 15.91 -17.25 -5.19
CA ASP A 1 14.50 -16.97 -5.49
C ASP A 1 14.28 -15.47 -5.47
N LEU A 2 13.50 -14.92 -6.43
CA LEU A 2 13.14 -13.50 -6.43
C LEU A 2 11.96 -13.21 -5.51
N LEU A 3 11.10 -14.21 -5.25
CA LEU A 3 9.96 -14.06 -4.36
C LEU A 3 10.42 -14.29 -2.91
N ASN A 4 10.64 -13.21 -2.17
CA ASN A 4 11.09 -13.25 -0.78
C ASN A 4 10.75 -11.93 -0.06
N GLU A 5 11.09 -11.84 1.22
CA GLU A 5 10.76 -10.72 2.09
C GLU A 5 11.45 -9.39 1.72
N ARG A 6 12.43 -9.44 0.81
CA ARG A 6 13.14 -8.26 0.30
C ARG A 6 12.52 -7.70 -0.99
N LEU A 7 11.57 -8.41 -1.58
CA LEU A 7 10.86 -7.95 -2.76
C LEU A 7 9.70 -7.03 -2.37
N THR A 8 9.61 -5.89 -3.06
CA THR A 8 8.41 -5.05 -3.08
C THR A 8 7.84 -5.04 -4.48
N LEU A 9 6.58 -5.46 -4.63
CA LEU A 9 5.87 -5.44 -5.90
C LEU A 9 5.12 -4.12 -6.08
N GLY A 10 5.29 -3.47 -7.23
CA GLY A 10 4.47 -2.31 -7.60
C GLY A 10 3.06 -2.72 -8.02
N HIS A 11 2.07 -1.89 -7.69
CA HIS A 11 0.67 -1.95 -8.14
C HIS A 11 -0.17 -3.10 -7.57
N GLY A 12 0.13 -4.35 -7.94
CA GLY A 12 -0.62 -5.54 -7.51
C GLY A 12 -2.06 -5.66 -8.02
N VAL A 13 -2.43 -4.93 -9.09
CA VAL A 13 -3.83 -4.86 -9.58
C VAL A 13 -4.35 -6.19 -10.14
N TRP A 14 -3.49 -6.97 -10.78
CA TRP A 14 -3.85 -8.18 -11.52
C TRP A 14 -3.51 -9.48 -10.77
N LEU A 15 -3.19 -9.38 -9.48
CA LEU A 15 -2.96 -10.55 -8.64
C LEU A 15 -4.29 -11.27 -8.38
N ASP A 16 -4.31 -12.57 -8.66
CA ASP A 16 -5.39 -13.46 -8.27
C ASP A 16 -5.17 -14.01 -6.85
N GLU A 17 -6.13 -14.79 -6.34
CA GLU A 17 -6.06 -15.35 -4.99
C GLU A 17 -4.82 -16.22 -4.78
N ALA A 18 -4.43 -17.02 -5.78
CA ALA A 18 -3.25 -17.87 -5.71
C ALA A 18 -1.96 -17.03 -5.64
N GLY A 19 -1.84 -15.99 -6.47
CA GLY A 19 -0.74 -15.04 -6.43
C GLY A 19 -0.66 -14.31 -5.09
N LEU A 20 -1.80 -13.88 -4.54
CA LEU A 20 -1.87 -13.27 -3.20
C LEU A 20 -1.38 -14.23 -2.11
N ASP A 21 -1.78 -15.51 -2.15
CA ASP A 21 -1.34 -16.51 -1.17
C ASP A 21 0.17 -16.76 -1.28
N GLN A 22 0.72 -16.86 -2.50
CA GLN A 22 2.15 -17.06 -2.73
C GLN A 22 3.00 -15.90 -2.20
N ILE A 23 2.61 -14.66 -2.47
CA ILE A 23 3.39 -13.50 -2.00
C ILE A 23 3.24 -13.29 -0.49
N ALA A 24 2.11 -13.69 0.10
CA ALA A 24 1.93 -13.70 1.54
C ALA A 24 2.86 -14.70 2.22
N GLU A 25 2.93 -15.93 1.70
CA GLU A 25 3.85 -16.97 2.20
C GLU A 25 5.32 -16.52 2.11
N ALA A 26 5.68 -15.85 1.00
CA ALA A 26 7.04 -15.36 0.79
C ALA A 26 7.39 -14.07 1.57
N GLY A 27 6.45 -13.47 2.30
CA GLY A 27 6.68 -12.24 3.07
C GLY A 27 6.92 -10.98 2.21
N VAL A 28 6.48 -11.02 0.95
CA VAL A 28 6.64 -9.93 -0.02
C VAL A 28 5.76 -8.74 0.37
N HIS A 29 6.25 -7.52 0.10
CA HIS A 29 5.46 -6.30 0.29
C HIS A 29 4.90 -5.79 -1.03
N ILE A 30 3.86 -4.96 -0.98
CA ILE A 30 3.27 -4.28 -2.14
C ILE A 30 3.36 -2.77 -1.96
N CYS A 31 3.75 -2.06 -3.02
CA CYS A 31 3.57 -0.62 -3.14
C CYS A 31 2.33 -0.33 -3.99
N HIS A 32 1.24 0.09 -3.34
CA HIS A 32 -0.03 0.40 -3.99
C HIS A 32 -0.03 1.82 -4.57
N ASN A 33 -0.07 1.92 -5.90
CA ASN A 33 -0.07 3.18 -6.65
C ASN A 33 -1.49 3.49 -7.19
N CYS A 34 -2.39 3.99 -6.34
CA CYS A 34 -3.83 4.00 -6.63
C CYS A 34 -4.22 4.99 -7.73
N SER A 35 -3.76 6.25 -7.64
CA SER A 35 -4.04 7.26 -8.66
C SER A 35 -3.52 6.83 -10.02
N SER A 36 -2.30 6.30 -10.08
CA SER A 36 -1.70 5.77 -11.31
C SER A 36 -2.53 4.65 -11.92
N ASN A 37 -2.92 3.66 -11.11
CA ASN A 37 -3.76 2.55 -11.56
C ASN A 37 -5.09 3.04 -12.17
N MET A 38 -5.72 4.06 -11.57
CA MET A 38 -6.96 4.63 -12.09
C MET A 38 -6.73 5.44 -13.37
N ARG A 39 -5.72 6.31 -13.39
CA ARG A 39 -5.38 7.16 -14.54
C ARG A 39 -5.09 6.34 -15.79
N LEU A 40 -4.29 5.28 -15.64
CA LEU A 40 -3.86 4.41 -16.74
C LEU A 40 -4.89 3.34 -17.08
N ARG A 41 -6.04 3.30 -16.41
CA ARG A 41 -7.10 2.30 -16.59
C ARG A 41 -6.61 0.87 -16.29
N SER A 42 -5.64 0.73 -15.39
CA SER A 42 -5.12 -0.56 -14.96
C SER A 42 -6.12 -1.33 -14.09
N GLY A 43 -6.90 -0.63 -13.27
CA GLY A 43 -7.93 -1.22 -12.40
C GLY A 43 -7.76 -0.87 -10.91
N ALA A 44 -8.58 -1.48 -10.05
CA ALA A 44 -8.48 -1.33 -8.60
C ALA A 44 -7.75 -2.53 -8.00
N ALA A 45 -6.67 -2.29 -7.26
CA ALA A 45 -5.95 -3.38 -6.58
C ALA A 45 -6.77 -3.91 -5.39
N PRO A 46 -6.75 -5.24 -5.12
CA PRO A 46 -7.54 -5.85 -4.05
C PRO A 46 -6.91 -5.66 -2.66
N VAL A 47 -6.70 -4.41 -2.24
CA VAL A 47 -5.98 -4.03 -1.01
C VAL A 47 -6.58 -4.68 0.25
N LEU A 48 -7.91 -4.80 0.32
CA LEU A 48 -8.57 -5.48 1.44
C LEU A 48 -8.25 -6.98 1.51
N ALA A 49 -8.11 -7.64 0.36
CA ALA A 49 -7.71 -9.04 0.29
C ALA A 49 -6.24 -9.20 0.68
N MET A 50 -5.38 -8.27 0.23
CA MET A 50 -3.96 -8.26 0.60
C MET A 50 -3.78 -8.15 2.12
N ARG A 51 -4.47 -7.20 2.75
CA ARG A 51 -4.35 -6.97 4.20
C ARG A 51 -4.95 -8.10 5.03
N ARG A 52 -6.03 -8.75 4.57
CA ARG A 52 -6.57 -9.96 5.22
C ARG A 52 -5.59 -11.13 5.23
N ARG A 53 -4.62 -11.14 4.33
CA ARG A 53 -3.54 -12.14 4.25
C ARG A 53 -2.26 -11.74 4.97
N ASN A 54 -2.28 -10.62 5.71
CA ASN A 54 -1.11 -10.04 6.35
C ASN A 54 0.03 -9.66 5.38
N ILE A 55 -0.30 -9.37 4.11
CA ILE A 55 0.66 -8.82 3.16
C ILE A 55 0.98 -7.37 3.59
N GLY A 56 2.26 -7.02 3.66
CA GLY A 56 2.69 -5.65 3.92
C GLY A 56 2.33 -4.74 2.75
N VAL A 57 1.41 -3.79 2.97
CA VAL A 57 0.99 -2.84 1.92
C VAL A 57 1.48 -1.45 2.26
N ALA A 58 2.35 -0.93 1.40
CA ALA A 58 2.75 0.47 1.32
C ALA A 58 1.93 1.21 0.25
N MET A 59 2.12 2.52 0.19
CA MET A 59 1.51 3.40 -0.81
C MET A 59 2.60 4.16 -1.57
N GLY A 60 2.35 4.41 -2.86
CA GLY A 60 3.16 5.31 -3.67
C GLY A 60 2.29 6.18 -4.58
N ILE A 61 2.86 7.28 -5.06
CA ILE A 61 2.25 8.17 -6.07
C ILE A 61 2.70 7.84 -7.49
N ASP A 62 3.56 6.83 -7.65
CA ASP A 62 4.21 6.49 -8.93
C ASP A 62 4.93 7.70 -9.54
N GLU A 63 4.76 7.96 -10.84
CA GLU A 63 5.34 9.12 -11.52
C GLU A 63 4.41 10.35 -11.43
N ALA A 64 4.98 11.52 -11.15
CA ALA A 64 4.24 12.76 -10.87
C ALA A 64 3.37 13.24 -12.04
N GLY A 65 3.78 12.98 -13.29
CA GLY A 65 2.99 13.27 -14.49
C GLY A 65 1.75 12.37 -14.67
N ILE A 66 1.55 11.37 -13.82
CA ILE A 66 0.38 10.49 -13.89
C ILE A 66 -0.80 11.10 -13.11
N ASN A 67 -0.55 11.69 -11.94
CA ASN A 67 -1.58 12.38 -11.14
C ASN A 67 -1.48 13.91 -11.19
N ASP A 68 -0.56 14.45 -12.01
CA ASP A 68 -0.27 15.89 -12.16
C ASP A 68 0.02 16.62 -10.81
N ASP A 69 0.43 15.86 -9.78
CA ASP A 69 0.76 16.35 -8.46
C ASP A 69 1.85 15.52 -7.76
N ARG A 70 2.21 15.93 -6.53
CA ARG A 70 3.05 15.15 -5.60
C ARG A 70 2.42 15.18 -4.20
N ASP A 71 1.13 14.88 -4.12
CA ASP A 71 0.33 15.03 -2.90
C ASP A 71 -0.04 13.68 -2.26
N MET A 72 0.75 13.28 -1.25
CA MET A 72 0.49 12.05 -0.49
C MET A 72 -0.82 12.10 0.33
N LEU A 73 -1.32 13.28 0.72
CA LEU A 73 -2.58 13.38 1.45
C LEU A 73 -3.76 13.08 0.52
N GLN A 74 -3.70 13.56 -0.72
CA GLN A 74 -4.67 13.21 -1.75
C GLN A 74 -4.62 11.72 -2.11
N GLU A 75 -3.42 11.14 -2.26
CA GLU A 75 -3.26 9.70 -2.52
C GLU A 75 -3.86 8.85 -1.39
N MET A 76 -3.62 9.21 -0.12
CA MET A 76 -4.24 8.57 1.04
C MET A 76 -5.77 8.64 0.99
N ARG A 77 -6.34 9.81 0.68
CA ARG A 77 -7.79 9.98 0.56
C ARG A 77 -8.36 9.12 -0.56
N LEU A 78 -7.65 9.01 -1.68
CA LEU A 78 -8.08 8.17 -2.80
C LEU A 78 -8.10 6.69 -2.39
N VAL A 79 -7.03 6.18 -1.77
CA VAL A 79 -6.95 4.79 -1.30
C VAL A 79 -8.03 4.46 -0.27
N LEU A 80 -8.36 5.39 0.62
CA LEU A 80 -9.43 5.22 1.61
C LEU A 80 -10.81 4.91 0.97
N HIS A 81 -11.02 5.40 -0.25
CA HIS A 81 -12.31 5.36 -0.93
C HIS A 81 -12.36 4.45 -2.17
N SER A 82 -11.22 4.13 -2.79
CA SER A 82 -11.13 3.47 -4.08
C SER A 82 -11.78 2.09 -4.16
N ASN A 83 -11.81 1.36 -3.04
CA ASN A 83 -12.34 0.01 -2.95
C ASN A 83 -13.76 -0.06 -2.34
N ARG A 84 -14.45 1.07 -2.19
CA ARG A 84 -15.82 1.11 -1.63
C ARG A 84 -16.85 0.83 -2.71
N THR A 85 -17.59 -0.26 -2.58
CA THR A 85 -18.76 -0.58 -3.40
C THR A 85 -20.07 -0.28 -2.65
N PRO A 86 -21.19 0.00 -3.35
CA PRO A 86 -22.47 0.26 -2.72
C PRO A 86 -22.90 -0.86 -1.77
N GLY A 87 -23.35 -0.51 -0.56
CA GLY A 87 -23.84 -1.45 0.44
C GLY A 87 -22.77 -2.03 1.38
N MET A 88 -21.50 -1.68 1.22
CA MET A 88 -20.46 -2.08 2.18
C MET A 88 -20.67 -1.43 3.55
N GLY A 89 -20.61 -2.25 4.61
CA GLY A 89 -20.58 -1.77 5.99
C GLY A 89 -19.18 -1.31 6.41
N ALA A 90 -19.10 -0.67 7.58
CA ALA A 90 -17.85 -0.12 8.12
C ALA A 90 -16.72 -1.17 8.26
N ALA A 91 -17.05 -2.42 8.60
CA ALA A 91 -16.09 -3.51 8.70
C ALA A 91 -15.52 -3.98 7.34
N GLY A 92 -16.13 -3.56 6.24
CA GLY A 92 -15.72 -3.94 4.89
C GLY A 92 -14.70 -2.99 4.27
N VAL A 93 -14.43 -1.83 4.86
CA VAL A 93 -13.62 -0.77 4.23
C VAL A 93 -12.36 -0.47 5.04
N LEU A 94 -11.36 0.12 4.39
CA LEU A 94 -10.17 0.64 5.08
C LEU A 94 -10.57 1.78 6.02
N THR A 95 -9.94 1.83 7.19
CA THR A 95 -10.00 2.93 8.13
C THR A 95 -8.90 3.96 7.84
N CYS A 96 -9.06 5.19 8.34
CA CYS A 96 -8.03 6.22 8.19
C CYS A 96 -6.70 5.83 8.85
N CYS A 97 -6.74 5.15 10.01
CA CYS A 97 -5.54 4.68 10.69
C CYS A 97 -4.75 3.69 9.84
N GLU A 98 -5.45 2.77 9.17
CA GLU A 98 -4.81 1.77 8.32
C GLU A 98 -4.19 2.40 7.07
N VAL A 99 -4.87 3.36 6.45
CA VAL A 99 -4.32 4.12 5.31
C VAL A 99 -3.10 4.93 5.74
N PHE A 100 -3.14 5.58 6.91
CA PHE A 100 -2.01 6.31 7.45
C PHE A 100 -0.82 5.40 7.76
N GLN A 101 -1.08 4.19 8.29
CA GLN A 101 -0.05 3.16 8.48
C GLN A 101 0.58 2.72 7.15
N MET A 102 -0.21 2.54 6.08
CA MET A 102 0.32 2.23 4.75
C MET A 102 1.28 3.32 4.24
N ALA A 103 0.97 4.59 4.50
CA ALA A 103 1.79 5.73 4.08
C ALA A 103 3.01 6.01 4.98
N THR A 104 3.10 5.37 6.16
CA THR A 104 4.16 5.61 7.16
C THR A 104 4.93 4.33 7.45
N GLU A 105 4.49 3.53 8.44
CA GLU A 105 5.13 2.27 8.83
C GLU A 105 5.27 1.31 7.64
N GLY A 106 4.20 1.14 6.85
CA GLY A 106 4.18 0.28 5.66
C GLY A 106 5.16 0.74 4.59
N GLY A 107 5.21 2.06 4.31
CA GLY A 107 6.21 2.64 3.41
C GLY A 107 7.64 2.39 3.90
N GLY A 108 7.91 2.60 5.18
CA GLY A 108 9.21 2.30 5.79
C GLY A 108 9.62 0.84 5.63
N ASP A 109 8.69 -0.08 5.82
CA ASP A 109 8.91 -1.53 5.72
C ASP A 109 9.29 -2.01 4.30
N THR A 110 8.97 -1.24 3.26
CA THR A 110 9.36 -1.53 1.86
C THR A 110 10.76 -1.07 1.48
N THR A 111 11.48 -0.43 2.40
CA THR A 111 12.79 0.17 2.13
C THR A 111 13.92 -0.49 2.93
N PRO A 112 15.19 -0.23 2.58
CA PRO A 112 16.33 -0.60 3.43
C PRO A 112 16.32 0.03 4.84
N PHE A 113 15.41 0.98 5.11
CA PHE A 113 15.23 1.65 6.39
C PHE A 113 14.15 1.01 7.26
N LYS A 114 13.70 -0.21 6.93
CA LYS A 114 12.76 -0.99 7.73
C LYS A 114 13.18 -1.00 9.22
N GLY A 115 12.23 -0.69 10.09
CA GLY A 115 12.46 -0.57 11.54
C GLY A 115 13.27 0.65 11.99
N LYS A 116 13.67 1.55 11.08
CA LYS A 116 14.37 2.81 11.38
C LYS A 116 13.52 4.05 11.14
N ILE A 117 12.57 4.01 10.20
CA ILE A 117 11.67 5.13 9.87
C ILE A 117 10.20 4.73 10.04
N GLY A 118 9.28 5.65 9.75
CA GLY A 118 7.84 5.38 9.65
C GLY A 118 7.06 5.30 10.97
N ARG A 119 7.74 5.32 12.13
CA ARG A 119 7.12 5.37 13.46
C ARG A 119 7.89 6.30 14.39
N ILE A 120 7.16 7.03 15.22
CA ILE A 120 7.74 7.82 16.31
C ILE A 120 7.97 6.90 17.52
N GLU A 121 9.20 6.43 17.66
CA GLU A 121 9.62 5.50 18.72
C GLU A 121 11.09 5.73 19.05
N ALA A 122 11.48 5.55 20.31
CA ALA A 122 12.87 5.73 20.72
C ALA A 122 13.81 4.81 19.92
N GLY A 123 14.91 5.37 19.41
CA GLY A 123 15.90 4.64 18.59
C GLY A 123 15.61 4.61 17.08
N ARG A 124 14.49 5.19 16.63
CA ARG A 124 14.19 5.43 15.21
C ARG A 124 14.65 6.84 14.78
N SER A 125 14.75 7.06 13.47
CA SER A 125 15.09 8.36 12.87
C SER A 125 13.99 9.40 13.14
N ALA A 126 14.39 10.67 13.20
CA ALA A 126 13.51 11.80 13.47
C ALA A 126 12.91 12.38 12.17
N ASP A 127 12.24 11.55 11.38
CA ASP A 127 11.57 11.96 10.14
C ASP A 127 10.16 12.49 10.52
N LEU A 128 10.05 13.81 10.68
CA LEU A 128 8.84 14.48 11.16
C LEU A 128 8.37 15.54 10.14
N ALA A 129 7.05 15.74 10.03
CA ALA A 129 6.39 16.69 9.13
C ALA A 129 5.36 17.56 9.88
#